data_AF-A0A9E5UUW9-F1
#
_entry.id   AF-A0A9E5UUW9-F1
#
_cell.length_a   1.000
_cell.length_b   1.000
_cell.length_c   1.000
_cell.angle_alpha   90.00
_cell.angle_beta   90.00
_cell.angle_gamma   90.00
#
_symmetry.space_group_name_H-M   'P 1'
#
loop_
_entity.id
_entity.type
_entity.pdbx_description
1 polymer ?
#
loop_
_entity_poly.entity_id
_entity_poly.type
_entity_poly.pdbx_seq_one_letter_code
_entity_poly.pdbx_strand_id
1 'polypeptide(L)'
;MAITTVEEQKKRLRQYLNPYLKGPTVDAVLEALAVGNAAYLIDNVRAVNDQLYIATAAGRYLDEVLAAHGITRPPSVGLSDDVFRQIGIEVKNRKQVRDLIHQLLNAIFGDEYVRASNDARAFEPYNLQDGDTLIINFDDHITVPIEFNTGEFQNIAAAKAQEVADVITKELRRLGYAGTAIAKDDGNGPYVEILSDTIGPTSSVTILGGRAQNELRFDSPVAAGGNMSTQWTLSLQPGGIIRFTWSGGANPQLGKLSSGNYVNVFGGGFSASPNEGSYTIVDAKGGPVNTSYFEVVNPLGTSGIVVQGIDDAVTFYDPVRKTLSSRLSYAAVYQPTARLLQIFLPAATKVIRRGREGSAHLHDQPRVSYSLQAQPNLNDTFQLTNTQLIQQTTNFVNGATIAETVQNMAAAINTLYPTLKAYANSEVLNVFVNDAAATMVGTYSGIAAITASGPLGDMASLAPDQEGPYMYDTSQPFTVSNIGTTLSQNLDGTMPRVINVADASQFPDEQGNIILGYGTQTQEGPIPYIARPSNTTLLISPAYNVKKSHVNGTDVALVSQKSSPEISRDGLDYPFYITDVVSGRIYVQDLINSVAASGINIVFTILYPSDIGLGKWGTQYTENPQIWGE
;
A
#
# COMPACT_ATOMS: atom_id res chain seq x y z
N MET A 1 30.24 -22.95 5.20
CA MET A 1 30.68 -24.35 5.43
C MET A 1 29.56 -25.25 4.91
N ALA A 2 29.79 -26.14 3.95
CA ALA A 2 28.68 -26.88 3.28
C ALA A 2 27.87 -27.71 4.28
N ILE A 3 26.53 -27.70 4.17
CA ILE A 3 25.63 -28.57 4.97
C ILE A 3 26.07 -30.00 4.72
N THR A 4 26.43 -30.70 5.79
CA THR A 4 26.89 -32.08 5.69
C THR A 4 25.79 -32.96 6.24
N THR A 5 25.25 -33.83 5.41
CA THR A 5 24.27 -34.82 5.85
C THR A 5 24.90 -35.80 6.85
N VAL A 6 24.07 -36.49 7.63
CA VAL A 6 24.53 -37.55 8.55
C VAL A 6 25.36 -38.59 7.79
N GLU A 7 24.96 -38.93 6.56
CA GLU A 7 25.67 -39.86 5.68
C GLU A 7 27.03 -39.35 5.23
N GLU A 8 27.14 -38.06 4.88
CA GLU A 8 28.43 -37.45 4.53
C GLU A 8 29.37 -37.38 5.74
N GLN A 9 28.84 -37.10 6.93
CA GLN A 9 29.64 -37.13 8.16
C GLN A 9 30.06 -38.54 8.55
N LYS A 10 29.19 -39.54 8.40
CA LYS A 10 29.53 -40.95 8.58
C LYS A 10 30.63 -41.39 7.62
N LYS A 11 30.53 -41.01 6.34
CA LYS A 11 31.56 -41.24 5.33
C LYS A 11 32.89 -40.57 5.70
N ARG A 12 32.84 -39.33 6.18
CA ARG A 12 34.03 -38.58 6.64
C ARG A 12 34.66 -39.21 7.87
N LEU A 13 33.88 -39.59 8.89
CA LEU A 13 34.36 -40.28 10.08
C LEU A 13 35.01 -41.63 9.73
N ARG A 14 34.47 -42.36 8.75
CA ARG A 14 35.04 -43.63 8.27
C ARG A 14 36.42 -43.47 7.63
N GLN A 15 36.73 -42.32 7.03
CA GLN A 15 38.06 -42.04 6.46
C GLN A 15 39.16 -41.98 7.52
N TYR A 16 38.81 -41.66 8.77
CA TYR A 16 39.75 -41.58 9.90
C TYR A 16 39.92 -42.91 10.63
N LEU A 17 39.14 -43.95 10.30
CA LEU A 17 39.25 -45.27 10.89
C LEU A 17 40.09 -46.21 10.04
N ASN A 18 40.74 -47.16 10.70
CA ASN A 18 41.45 -48.24 10.04
C ASN A 18 40.47 -49.04 9.13
N PRO A 19 40.78 -49.27 7.84
CA PRO A 19 39.92 -50.03 6.92
C PRO A 19 39.52 -51.44 7.41
N TYR A 20 40.30 -52.04 8.31
CA TYR A 20 40.01 -53.35 8.89
C TYR A 20 38.91 -53.33 9.96
N LEU A 21 38.54 -52.17 10.51
CA LEU A 21 37.43 -52.03 11.45
C LEU A 21 36.11 -51.90 10.67
N LYS A 22 35.37 -53.01 10.56
CA LYS A 22 34.07 -53.09 9.89
C LYS A 22 33.08 -53.92 10.70
N GLY A 23 31.79 -53.70 10.51
CA GLY A 23 30.72 -54.50 11.11
C GLY A 23 29.61 -53.64 11.72
N PRO A 24 28.46 -54.25 12.04
CA PRO A 24 27.25 -53.54 12.45
C PRO A 24 27.45 -52.68 13.70
N THR A 25 28.29 -53.11 14.66
CA THR A 25 28.60 -52.31 15.86
C THR A 25 29.43 -51.08 15.54
N VAL A 26 30.42 -51.19 14.65
CA VAL A 26 31.25 -50.06 14.22
C VAL A 26 30.41 -49.06 13.44
N ASP A 27 29.53 -49.54 12.58
CA ASP A 27 28.64 -48.68 11.79
C ASP A 27 27.60 -47.98 12.67
N ALA A 28 27.07 -48.65 13.69
CA ALA A 28 26.15 -48.04 14.67
C ALA A 28 26.83 -46.95 15.52
N VAL A 29 28.09 -47.15 15.95
CA VAL A 29 28.86 -46.13 16.68
C VAL A 29 29.18 -44.94 15.78
N LEU A 30 29.58 -45.19 14.53
CA LEU A 30 29.83 -44.14 13.54
C LEU A 30 28.57 -43.33 13.25
N GLU A 31 27.42 -43.99 13.19
CA GLU A 31 26.13 -43.34 12.98
C GLU A 31 25.72 -42.50 14.19
N ALA A 32 25.86 -43.01 15.41
CA ALA A 32 25.60 -42.25 16.63
C ALA A 32 26.51 -41.00 16.72
N LEU A 33 27.79 -41.14 16.39
CA LEU A 33 28.74 -40.01 16.33
C LEU A 33 28.42 -39.04 15.18
N ALA A 34 27.98 -39.54 14.02
CA ALA A 34 27.59 -38.70 12.90
C ALA A 34 26.33 -37.90 13.23
N VAL A 35 25.32 -38.51 13.85
CA VAL A 35 24.10 -37.81 14.30
C VAL A 35 24.43 -36.75 15.34
N GLY A 36 25.20 -37.08 16.38
CA GLY A 36 25.58 -36.12 17.42
C GLY A 36 26.50 -34.99 16.93
N ASN A 37 27.44 -35.28 16.03
CA ASN A 37 28.35 -34.26 15.49
C ASN A 37 27.69 -33.41 14.40
N ALA A 38 26.97 -34.03 13.46
CA ALA A 38 26.37 -33.34 12.31
C ALA A 38 25.23 -32.43 12.74
N ALA A 39 24.29 -32.95 13.54
CA ALA A 39 23.05 -32.26 13.83
C ALA A 39 23.14 -31.29 15.02
N TYR A 40 24.10 -31.48 15.93
CA TYR A 40 24.18 -30.66 17.14
C TYR A 40 25.44 -29.79 17.18
N LEU A 41 26.64 -30.38 17.15
CA LEU A 41 27.86 -29.59 17.33
C LEU A 41 28.18 -28.72 16.13
N ILE A 42 28.11 -29.25 14.91
CA ILE A 42 28.41 -28.47 13.70
C ILE A 42 27.38 -27.37 13.50
N ASP A 43 26.09 -27.67 13.68
CA ASP A 43 25.03 -26.67 13.50
C ASP A 43 25.05 -25.61 14.60
N ASN A 44 25.36 -25.97 15.85
CA ASN A 44 25.58 -24.98 16.91
C ASN A 44 26.79 -24.08 16.61
N VAL A 45 27.91 -24.64 16.16
CA VAL A 45 29.11 -23.85 15.80
C VAL A 45 28.80 -22.93 14.61
N ARG A 46 27.99 -23.37 13.64
CA ARG A 46 27.51 -22.53 12.53
C ARG A 46 26.63 -21.40 13.03
N ALA A 47 25.60 -21.73 13.82
CA ALA A 47 24.71 -20.74 14.38
C ALA A 47 25.48 -19.68 15.16
N VAL A 48 26.45 -20.08 16.00
CA VAL A 48 27.34 -19.16 16.72
C VAL A 48 28.18 -18.32 15.75
N ASN A 49 28.79 -18.93 14.74
CA ASN A 49 29.57 -18.21 13.74
C ASN A 49 28.73 -17.19 12.96
N ASP A 50 27.48 -17.54 12.63
CA ASP A 50 26.55 -16.67 11.93
C ASP A 50 26.14 -15.47 12.81
N GLN A 51 26.12 -15.62 14.13
CA GLN A 51 25.90 -14.50 15.05
C GLN A 51 27.08 -13.52 15.18
N LEU A 52 28.27 -13.84 14.64
CA LEU A 52 29.46 -12.98 14.77
C LEU A 52 29.53 -11.86 13.73
N TYR A 53 28.82 -11.96 12.62
CA TYR A 53 28.92 -11.01 11.50
C TYR A 53 27.62 -10.23 11.33
N ILE A 54 27.72 -8.92 11.09
CA ILE A 54 26.55 -8.06 10.81
C ILE A 54 25.67 -8.67 9.71
N ALA A 55 26.29 -9.23 8.66
CA ALA A 55 25.58 -9.81 7.52
C ALA A 55 24.67 -11.00 7.87
N THR A 56 24.94 -11.72 8.96
CA THR A 56 24.26 -12.98 9.30
C THR A 56 23.65 -12.99 10.71
N ALA A 57 24.05 -12.07 11.58
CA ALA A 57 23.54 -11.98 12.95
C ALA A 57 22.06 -11.58 12.97
N ALA A 58 21.35 -12.04 14.00
CA ALA A 58 19.92 -11.78 14.21
C ALA A 58 19.60 -11.48 15.68
N GLY A 59 18.48 -10.79 15.91
CA GLY A 59 17.97 -10.38 17.21
C GLY A 59 19.03 -9.66 18.06
N ARG A 60 19.15 -10.10 19.32
CA ARG A 60 20.08 -9.49 20.30
C ARG A 60 21.53 -9.47 19.83
N TYR A 61 21.98 -10.46 19.05
CA TYR A 61 23.37 -10.53 18.63
C TYR A 61 23.66 -9.49 17.55
N LEU A 62 22.71 -9.25 16.64
CA LEU A 62 22.81 -8.14 15.70
C LEU A 62 22.89 -6.80 16.43
N ASP A 63 22.06 -6.64 17.48
CA ASP A 63 22.06 -5.44 18.31
C ASP A 63 23.40 -5.23 19.04
N GLU A 64 23.96 -6.29 19.64
CA GLU A 64 25.28 -6.25 20.30
C GLU A 64 26.41 -5.91 19.31
N VAL A 65 26.42 -6.53 18.14
CA VAL A 65 27.44 -6.30 17.11
C VAL A 65 27.38 -4.87 16.58
N LEU A 66 26.18 -4.32 16.35
CA LEU A 66 26.01 -2.95 15.87
C LEU A 66 26.19 -1.91 16.98
N ALA A 67 25.89 -2.25 18.24
CA ALA A 67 26.18 -1.40 19.40
C ALA A 67 27.69 -1.17 19.57
N ALA A 68 28.53 -2.16 19.23
CA ALA A 68 29.98 -1.98 19.19
C ALA A 68 30.44 -0.95 18.15
N HIS A 69 29.59 -0.62 17.17
CA HIS A 69 29.78 0.44 16.17
C HIS A 69 29.02 1.73 16.52
N GLY A 70 28.47 1.85 17.73
CA GLY A 70 27.72 3.04 18.17
C GLY A 70 26.31 3.14 17.60
N ILE A 71 25.79 2.07 16.99
CA ILE A 71 24.45 2.03 16.39
C ILE A 71 23.57 1.19 17.32
N THR A 72 22.48 1.77 17.82
CA THR A 72 21.55 1.06 18.72
C THR A 72 20.15 1.08 18.13
N ARG A 73 19.44 -0.05 18.27
CA ARG A 73 18.06 -0.18 17.77
C ARG A 73 17.10 0.43 18.80
N PRO A 74 16.33 1.48 18.46
CA PRO A 74 15.34 2.03 19.36
C PRO A 74 14.14 1.07 19.49
N PRO A 75 13.71 0.71 20.72
CA PRO A 75 12.62 -0.24 20.92
C PRO A 75 11.26 0.28 20.43
N SER A 76 11.09 1.61 20.31
CA SER A 76 9.83 2.25 19.89
C SER A 76 9.59 2.27 18.38
N VAL A 77 10.62 2.03 17.56
CA VAL A 77 10.51 2.16 16.09
C VAL A 77 10.04 0.87 15.42
N GLY A 78 10.29 -0.28 16.05
CA GLY A 78 9.95 -1.59 15.46
C GLY A 78 10.78 -1.93 14.21
N LEU A 79 12.07 -1.56 14.18
CA LEU A 79 12.95 -1.91 13.06
C LEU A 79 13.16 -3.43 12.97
N SER A 80 12.87 -4.01 11.81
CA SER A 80 13.21 -5.41 11.54
C SER A 80 14.73 -5.61 11.46
N ASP A 81 15.18 -6.84 11.70
CA ASP A 81 16.60 -7.20 11.60
C ASP A 81 17.17 -6.89 10.20
N ASP A 82 16.40 -7.07 9.14
CA ASP A 82 16.86 -6.83 7.77
C ASP A 82 17.18 -5.36 7.52
N VAL A 83 16.28 -4.47 7.93
CA VAL A 83 16.48 -3.02 7.79
C VAL A 83 17.60 -2.55 8.71
N PHE A 84 17.63 -3.02 9.95
CA PHE A 84 18.66 -2.63 10.91
C PHE A 84 20.06 -3.11 10.47
N ARG A 85 20.14 -4.32 9.91
CA ARG A 85 21.34 -4.87 9.29
C ARG A 85 21.80 -4.03 8.11
N GLN A 86 20.88 -3.67 7.21
CA GLN A 86 21.19 -2.82 6.06
C GLN A 86 21.80 -1.50 6.53
N ILE A 87 21.18 -0.82 7.50
CA ILE A 87 21.72 0.41 8.12
C ILE A 87 23.14 0.19 8.63
N GLY A 88 23.37 -0.88 9.41
CA GLY A 88 24.68 -1.20 9.97
C GLY A 88 25.76 -1.43 8.92
N ILE A 89 25.41 -2.12 7.83
CA ILE A 89 26.31 -2.35 6.68
C ILE A 89 26.67 -1.03 6.01
N GLU A 90 25.68 -0.17 5.76
CA GLU A 90 25.90 1.11 5.07
C GLU A 90 26.79 2.06 5.89
N VAL A 91 26.52 2.19 7.19
CA VAL A 91 27.34 3.02 8.11
C VAL A 91 28.78 2.51 8.19
N LYS A 92 28.97 1.18 8.20
CA LYS A 92 30.32 0.58 8.27
C LYS A 92 31.11 0.74 6.97
N ASN A 93 30.47 0.60 5.82
CA ASN A 93 31.15 0.51 4.53
C ASN A 93 31.35 1.87 3.85
N ARG A 94 30.47 2.85 4.09
CA ARG A 94 30.51 4.12 3.35
C ARG A 94 31.27 5.20 4.10
N LYS A 95 32.19 5.85 3.37
CA LYS A 95 32.98 6.98 3.87
C LYS A 95 32.49 8.34 3.38
N GLN A 96 31.71 8.37 2.30
CA GLN A 96 31.13 9.60 1.77
C GLN A 96 29.80 9.89 2.49
N VAL A 97 29.76 10.94 3.30
CA VAL A 97 28.61 11.30 4.14
C VAL A 97 27.32 11.45 3.31
N ARG A 98 27.40 12.12 2.15
CA ARG A 98 26.22 12.36 1.29
C ARG A 98 25.60 11.06 0.78
N ASP A 99 26.44 10.16 0.30
CA ASP A 99 26.02 8.86 -0.23
C ASP A 99 25.53 7.93 0.89
N LEU A 100 26.21 7.95 2.05
CA LEU A 100 25.73 7.28 3.26
C LEU A 100 24.32 7.75 3.64
N ILE A 101 24.08 9.05 3.69
CA ILE A 101 22.75 9.59 4.03
C ILE A 101 21.70 9.09 3.02
N HIS A 102 21.98 9.13 1.72
CA HIS A 102 21.03 8.60 0.72
C HIS A 102 20.68 7.13 0.94
N GLN A 103 21.65 6.29 1.30
CA GLN A 103 21.37 4.88 1.60
C GLN A 103 20.63 4.68 2.92
N LEU A 104 20.91 5.50 3.95
CA LEU A 104 20.14 5.49 5.19
C LEU A 104 18.68 5.87 4.93
N LEU A 105 18.45 6.90 4.11
CA LEU A 105 17.10 7.27 3.67
C LEU A 105 16.45 6.13 2.91
N ASN A 106 17.17 5.44 2.03
CA ASN A 106 16.62 4.30 1.30
C ASN A 106 16.25 3.14 2.21
N ALA A 107 17.09 2.79 3.19
CA ALA A 107 16.80 1.70 4.13
C ALA A 107 15.53 1.98 4.96
N ILE A 108 15.26 3.24 5.29
CA ILE A 108 14.18 3.62 6.22
C ILE A 108 12.88 4.01 5.51
N PHE A 109 12.97 4.74 4.41
CA PHE A 109 11.81 5.17 3.64
C PHE A 109 11.52 4.25 2.45
N GLY A 110 12.51 3.50 1.96
CA GLY A 110 12.38 2.62 0.79
C GLY A 110 12.47 3.37 -0.53
N ASP A 111 12.60 2.60 -1.61
CA ASP A 111 12.86 3.12 -2.96
C ASP A 111 11.80 4.13 -3.42
N GLU A 112 10.54 3.93 -3.04
CA GLU A 112 9.43 4.82 -3.41
C GLU A 112 9.62 6.27 -2.95
N TYR A 113 10.28 6.51 -1.82
CA TYR A 113 10.45 7.88 -1.34
C TYR A 113 11.80 8.48 -1.72
N VAL A 114 12.78 7.66 -2.13
CA VAL A 114 14.13 8.15 -2.43
C VAL A 114 14.46 8.16 -3.92
N ARG A 115 13.59 7.60 -4.76
CA ARG A 115 13.73 7.59 -6.22
C ARG A 115 12.55 8.28 -6.89
N ALA A 116 12.83 8.92 -8.02
CA ALA A 116 11.80 9.43 -8.89
C ALA A 116 10.97 8.27 -9.43
N SER A 117 9.67 8.52 -9.60
CA SER A 117 8.77 7.54 -10.19
C SER A 117 7.80 8.15 -11.19
N ASN A 118 7.23 7.29 -12.01
CA ASN A 118 6.14 7.60 -12.90
C ASN A 118 5.06 6.51 -12.80
N ASP A 119 3.84 6.94 -12.49
CA ASP A 119 2.68 6.07 -12.30
C ASP A 119 1.90 5.94 -13.61
N ALA A 120 1.53 4.71 -13.96
CA ALA A 120 0.57 4.44 -15.03
C ALA A 120 -0.79 5.03 -14.66
N ARG A 121 -1.51 5.59 -15.63
CA ARG A 121 -2.88 6.09 -15.41
C ARG A 121 -3.95 5.06 -15.72
N ALA A 122 -3.60 4.05 -16.50
CA ALA A 122 -4.49 2.92 -16.74
C ALA A 122 -4.34 1.89 -15.61
N PHE A 123 -5.46 1.30 -15.23
CA PHE A 123 -5.51 0.16 -14.32
C PHE A 123 -5.55 -1.14 -15.13
N GLU A 124 -5.06 -2.24 -14.55
CA GLU A 124 -5.14 -3.56 -15.16
C GLU A 124 -6.61 -3.99 -15.42
N PRO A 125 -6.86 -4.87 -16.41
CA PRO A 125 -5.91 -5.53 -17.30
C PRO A 125 -5.47 -4.65 -18.48
N TYR A 126 -4.23 -4.85 -18.95
CA TYR A 126 -3.68 -4.16 -20.13
C TYR A 126 -3.79 -5.04 -21.38
N ASN A 127 -4.21 -4.43 -22.49
CA ASN A 127 -4.36 -5.13 -23.76
C ASN A 127 -3.07 -5.05 -24.61
N LEU A 128 -2.02 -5.73 -24.17
CA LEU A 128 -0.71 -5.74 -24.84
C LEU A 128 -0.65 -6.82 -25.93
N GLN A 129 0.30 -6.66 -26.85
CA GLN A 129 0.60 -7.61 -27.92
C GLN A 129 2.08 -8.01 -27.91
N ASP A 130 2.38 -9.15 -28.54
CA ASP A 130 3.76 -9.64 -28.70
C ASP A 130 4.62 -8.61 -29.46
N GLY A 131 5.78 -8.27 -28.89
CA GLY A 131 6.69 -7.28 -29.45
C GLY A 131 6.29 -5.83 -29.19
N ASP A 132 5.24 -5.58 -28.38
CA ASP A 132 4.95 -4.23 -27.93
C ASP A 132 6.13 -3.68 -27.14
N THR A 133 6.41 -2.38 -27.31
CA THR A 133 7.55 -1.73 -26.67
C THR A 133 7.14 -0.60 -25.75
N LEU A 134 7.98 -0.29 -24.76
CA LEU A 134 7.90 0.90 -23.92
C LEU A 134 9.28 1.55 -23.86
N ILE A 135 9.38 2.84 -24.20
CA ILE A 135 10.65 3.58 -24.23
C ILE A 135 10.74 4.45 -22.98
N ILE A 136 11.65 4.11 -22.08
CA ILE A 136 11.86 4.78 -20.80
C ILE A 136 13.19 5.52 -20.83
N ASN A 137 13.22 6.76 -20.36
CA ASN A 137 14.46 7.47 -20.09
C ASN A 137 14.66 7.64 -18.58
N PHE A 138 15.80 7.16 -18.09
CA PHE A 138 16.26 7.36 -16.73
C PHE A 138 17.33 8.44 -16.69
N ASP A 139 17.15 9.35 -15.73
CA ASP A 139 18.13 10.35 -15.31
C ASP A 139 18.67 11.24 -16.45
N ASP A 140 17.92 11.42 -17.53
CA ASP A 140 18.28 12.19 -18.74
C ASP A 140 19.47 11.64 -19.55
N HIS A 141 19.96 10.44 -19.22
CA HIS A 141 21.16 9.86 -19.86
C HIS A 141 20.93 8.49 -20.48
N ILE A 142 19.97 7.72 -19.95
CA ILE A 142 19.80 6.32 -20.30
C ILE A 142 18.41 6.12 -20.90
N THR A 143 18.33 5.90 -22.21
CA THR A 143 17.08 5.52 -22.87
C THR A 143 17.05 4.01 -23.12
N VAL A 144 16.03 3.35 -22.58
CA VAL A 144 15.86 1.91 -22.60
C VAL A 144 14.54 1.55 -23.30
N PRO A 145 14.58 0.82 -24.43
CA PRO A 145 13.40 0.15 -24.95
C PRO A 145 13.16 -1.17 -24.19
N ILE A 146 12.00 -1.30 -23.59
CA ILE A 146 11.49 -2.54 -23.00
C ILE A 146 10.57 -3.19 -24.03
N GLU A 147 10.75 -4.49 -24.29
CA GLU A 147 9.93 -5.26 -25.21
C GLU A 147 9.13 -6.30 -24.43
N PHE A 148 7.82 -6.39 -24.68
CA PHE A 148 6.91 -7.31 -24.03
C PHE A 148 6.66 -8.54 -24.91
N ASN A 149 6.98 -9.73 -24.39
CA ASN A 149 6.83 -10.97 -25.13
C ASN A 149 5.72 -11.83 -24.53
N THR A 150 4.94 -12.51 -25.38
CA THR A 150 3.78 -13.33 -24.97
C THR A 150 4.14 -14.40 -23.95
N GLY A 151 5.36 -14.96 -24.03
CA GLY A 151 5.83 -16.00 -23.10
C GLY A 151 6.06 -15.51 -21.66
N GLU A 152 5.94 -14.21 -21.40
CA GLU A 152 6.12 -13.61 -20.08
C GLU A 152 4.81 -13.35 -19.34
N PHE A 153 3.67 -13.61 -20.00
CA PHE A 153 2.33 -13.35 -19.48
C PHE A 153 1.47 -14.62 -19.50
N GLN A 154 0.53 -14.73 -18.57
CA GLN A 154 -0.53 -15.75 -18.67
C GLN A 154 -1.45 -15.47 -19.85
N ASN A 155 -1.79 -14.20 -20.06
CA ASN A 155 -2.51 -13.70 -21.22
C ASN A 155 -2.08 -12.25 -21.50
N ILE A 156 -1.25 -12.03 -22.53
CA ILE A 156 -0.71 -10.70 -22.84
C ILE A 156 -1.78 -9.67 -23.20
N ALA A 157 -2.89 -10.10 -23.79
CA ALA A 157 -4.05 -9.24 -24.12
C ALA A 157 -4.91 -8.90 -22.88
N ALA A 158 -4.59 -9.48 -21.72
CA ALA A 158 -5.20 -9.14 -20.43
C ALA A 158 -4.12 -9.14 -19.32
N ALA A 159 -2.99 -8.48 -19.61
CA ALA A 159 -1.82 -8.49 -18.74
C ALA A 159 -2.12 -7.80 -17.40
N LYS A 160 -1.62 -8.38 -16.30
CA LYS A 160 -1.73 -7.80 -14.95
C LYS A 160 -0.60 -6.80 -14.69
N ALA A 161 -0.83 -5.86 -13.78
CA ALA A 161 0.16 -4.88 -13.32
C ALA A 161 1.41 -5.56 -12.76
N GLN A 162 1.25 -6.66 -12.01
CA GLN A 162 2.39 -7.43 -11.50
C GLN A 162 3.21 -8.04 -12.65
N GLU A 163 2.56 -8.64 -13.65
CA GLU A 163 3.27 -9.25 -14.80
C GLU A 163 4.02 -8.18 -15.60
N VAL A 164 3.40 -7.03 -15.86
CA VAL A 164 4.05 -5.91 -16.57
C VAL A 164 5.23 -5.36 -15.77
N ALA A 165 5.07 -5.18 -14.46
CA ALA A 165 6.14 -4.70 -13.58
C ALA A 165 7.34 -5.69 -13.52
N ASP A 166 7.06 -6.99 -13.50
CA ASP A 166 8.07 -8.04 -13.52
C ASP A 166 8.85 -8.04 -14.84
N VAL A 167 8.18 -7.89 -15.99
CA VAL A 167 8.84 -7.81 -17.31
C VAL A 167 9.74 -6.58 -17.40
N ILE A 168 9.24 -5.39 -17.01
CA ILE A 168 10.05 -4.16 -17.02
C ILE A 168 11.28 -4.34 -16.13
N THR A 169 11.10 -4.84 -14.90
CA THR A 169 12.21 -5.04 -13.97
C THR A 169 13.21 -6.07 -14.51
N LYS A 170 12.75 -7.20 -15.05
CA LYS A 170 13.59 -8.25 -15.62
C LYS A 170 14.43 -7.71 -16.79
N GLU A 171 13.84 -6.97 -17.71
CA GLU A 171 14.55 -6.40 -18.85
C GLU A 171 15.58 -5.34 -18.43
N LEU A 172 15.24 -4.48 -17.47
CA LEU A 172 16.20 -3.54 -16.90
C LEU A 172 17.40 -4.26 -16.27
N ARG A 173 17.17 -5.33 -15.50
CA ARG A 173 18.24 -6.15 -14.91
C ARG A 173 19.08 -6.86 -15.97
N ARG A 174 18.45 -7.38 -17.03
CA ARG A 174 19.15 -8.02 -18.16
C ARG A 174 20.11 -7.04 -18.85
N LEU A 175 19.73 -5.77 -18.94
CA LEU A 175 20.54 -4.70 -19.52
C LEU A 175 21.56 -4.09 -18.54
N GLY A 176 21.57 -4.53 -17.28
CA GLY A 176 22.51 -4.07 -16.26
C GLY A 176 22.10 -2.79 -15.52
N TYR A 177 20.85 -2.36 -15.67
CA TYR A 177 20.29 -1.21 -14.96
C TYR A 177 19.64 -1.63 -13.64
N ALA A 178 19.62 -0.71 -12.68
CA ALA A 178 19.03 -0.93 -11.36
C ALA A 178 17.72 -0.19 -11.10
N GLY A 179 17.14 0.42 -12.15
CA GLY A 179 15.74 0.81 -12.21
C GLY A 179 14.80 -0.39 -12.04
N THR A 180 13.58 -0.13 -11.56
CA THR A 180 12.60 -1.16 -11.22
C THR A 180 11.19 -0.70 -11.54
N ALA A 181 10.28 -1.63 -11.76
CA ALA A 181 8.86 -1.35 -11.75
C ALA A 181 8.18 -2.17 -10.65
N ILE A 182 7.12 -1.63 -10.06
CA ILE A 182 6.32 -2.28 -9.03
C ILE A 182 4.83 -2.17 -9.37
N ALA A 183 4.04 -3.16 -8.97
CA ALA A 183 2.59 -3.06 -8.99
C ALA A 183 2.11 -2.36 -7.72
N LYS A 184 1.16 -1.44 -7.89
CA LYS A 184 0.49 -0.72 -6.80
C LYS A 184 -1.02 -0.82 -6.96
N ASP A 185 -1.74 -0.55 -5.88
CA ASP A 185 -3.19 -0.44 -5.87
C ASP A 185 -3.56 0.74 -4.96
N ASP A 186 -4.22 1.75 -5.52
CA ASP A 186 -4.67 2.94 -4.79
C ASP A 186 -6.12 2.81 -4.27
N GLY A 187 -6.73 1.63 -4.46
CA GLY A 187 -8.13 1.33 -4.16
C GLY A 187 -9.06 1.45 -5.36
N ASN A 188 -8.62 2.03 -6.48
CA ASN A 188 -9.37 2.06 -7.74
C ASN A 188 -9.01 0.90 -8.69
N GLY A 189 -7.88 0.25 -8.43
CA GLY A 189 -7.40 -0.92 -9.16
C GLY A 189 -5.88 -0.98 -9.21
N PRO A 190 -5.31 -2.16 -9.57
CA PRO A 190 -3.87 -2.28 -9.68
C PRO A 190 -3.30 -1.54 -10.89
N TYR A 191 -2.17 -0.86 -10.71
CA TYR A 191 -1.44 -0.12 -11.74
C TYR A 191 0.09 -0.31 -11.61
N VAL A 192 0.83 0.09 -12.64
CA VAL A 192 2.31 -0.02 -12.67
C VAL A 192 2.95 1.32 -12.28
N GLU A 193 3.91 1.30 -11.34
CA GLU A 193 4.80 2.43 -11.04
C GLU A 193 6.23 2.08 -11.48
N ILE A 194 6.86 2.95 -12.27
CA ILE A 194 8.27 2.81 -12.68
C ILE A 194 9.12 3.70 -11.79
N LEU A 195 10.18 3.13 -11.21
CA LEU A 195 11.15 3.79 -10.34
C LEU A 195 12.51 3.91 -11.04
N SER A 196 13.16 5.06 -10.90
CA SER A 196 14.51 5.29 -11.43
C SER A 196 15.56 4.36 -10.79
N ASP A 197 16.70 4.27 -11.44
CA ASP A 197 17.90 3.60 -10.94
C ASP A 197 18.57 4.42 -9.82
N THR A 198 18.69 5.74 -10.00
CA THR A 198 19.40 6.56 -9.01
C THR A 198 18.55 6.94 -7.80
N ILE A 199 19.22 6.97 -6.65
CA ILE A 199 18.70 7.45 -5.37
C ILE A 199 19.06 8.93 -5.23
N GLY A 200 18.10 9.74 -4.78
CA GLY A 200 18.31 11.15 -4.43
C GLY A 200 17.90 12.13 -5.53
N PRO A 201 18.39 13.38 -5.46
CA PRO A 201 17.81 14.50 -6.20
C PRO A 201 18.09 14.49 -7.71
N THR A 202 19.08 13.72 -8.17
CA THR A 202 19.39 13.56 -9.60
C THR A 202 18.48 12.56 -10.28
N SER A 203 17.66 11.84 -9.51
CA SER A 203 16.75 10.82 -9.99
C SER A 203 15.65 11.44 -10.86
N SER A 204 15.48 10.91 -12.07
CA SER A 204 14.34 11.22 -12.93
C SER A 204 13.89 10.05 -13.80
N VAL A 205 12.60 10.03 -14.13
CA VAL A 205 11.96 9.09 -15.06
C VAL A 205 11.16 9.91 -16.07
N THR A 206 11.34 9.61 -17.36
CA THR A 206 10.54 10.20 -18.44
C THR A 206 10.13 9.09 -19.40
N ILE A 207 8.86 9.04 -19.81
CA ILE A 207 8.41 8.10 -20.84
C ILE A 207 8.45 8.80 -22.20
N LEU A 208 9.07 8.14 -23.17
CA LEU A 208 9.33 8.72 -24.50
C LEU A 208 8.52 8.05 -25.62
N GLY A 209 7.75 7.02 -25.30
CA GLY A 209 6.88 6.32 -26.24
C GLY A 209 6.92 4.80 -26.11
N GLY A 210 6.81 4.12 -27.24
CA GLY A 210 6.54 2.69 -27.34
C GLY A 210 5.04 2.41 -27.50
N ARG A 211 4.70 1.27 -28.11
CA ARG A 211 3.31 0.87 -28.33
C ARG A 211 2.53 0.58 -27.05
N ALA A 212 3.20 -0.03 -26.06
CA ALA A 212 2.60 -0.34 -24.76
C ALA A 212 2.17 0.92 -23.98
N GLN A 213 2.75 2.07 -24.29
CA GLN A 213 2.35 3.36 -23.70
C GLN A 213 0.90 3.73 -24.02
N ASN A 214 0.32 3.25 -25.13
CA ASN A 214 -1.09 3.50 -25.47
C ASN A 214 -2.05 2.83 -24.47
N GLU A 215 -1.63 1.69 -23.94
CA GLU A 215 -2.37 0.91 -22.95
C GLU A 215 -2.05 1.39 -21.53
N LEU A 216 -0.76 1.58 -21.19
CA LEU A 216 -0.31 1.94 -19.84
C LEU A 216 -0.57 3.41 -19.48
N ARG A 217 -0.48 4.30 -20.47
CA ARG A 217 -0.75 5.75 -20.37
C ARG A 217 0.01 6.40 -19.21
N PHE A 218 1.32 6.19 -19.15
CA PHE A 218 2.17 6.97 -18.26
C PHE A 218 2.08 8.47 -18.65
N ASP A 219 2.21 9.39 -17.70
CA ASP A 219 2.08 10.84 -17.94
C ASP A 219 0.72 11.33 -18.50
N SER A 220 0.63 12.63 -18.79
CA SER A 220 -0.58 13.26 -19.30
C SER A 220 -0.71 13.06 -20.82
N PRO A 221 -1.70 12.29 -21.31
CA PRO A 221 -2.03 12.33 -22.73
C PRO A 221 -2.43 13.74 -23.12
N VAL A 222 -1.93 14.22 -24.27
CA VAL A 222 -2.38 15.48 -24.83
C VAL A 222 -3.77 15.24 -25.41
N ALA A 223 -4.71 16.15 -25.14
CA ALA A 223 -6.09 16.05 -25.66
C ALA A 223 -6.18 16.38 -27.17
N ALA A 224 -5.29 15.78 -27.95
CA ALA A 224 -5.23 15.75 -29.40
C ALA A 224 -5.19 14.27 -29.82
N GLY A 225 -5.69 13.97 -31.01
CA GLY A 225 -5.88 12.59 -31.46
C GLY A 225 -7.09 12.52 -32.38
N GLY A 226 -6.94 11.78 -33.47
CA GLY A 226 -8.03 11.52 -34.40
C GLY A 226 -9.00 10.48 -33.85
N ASN A 227 -9.92 10.05 -34.70
CA ASN A 227 -10.64 8.79 -34.52
C ASN A 227 -10.46 7.92 -35.77
N MET A 228 -11.12 6.77 -35.83
CA MET A 228 -11.02 5.84 -36.95
C MET A 228 -11.27 6.46 -38.35
N SER A 229 -11.99 7.59 -38.43
CA SER A 229 -12.29 8.30 -39.67
C SER A 229 -11.25 9.34 -40.08
N THR A 230 -10.36 9.76 -39.17
CA THR A 230 -9.37 10.81 -39.43
C THR A 230 -8.41 10.40 -40.55
N GLN A 231 -8.17 11.31 -41.49
CA GLN A 231 -7.29 11.09 -42.64
C GLN A 231 -6.06 11.98 -42.58
N TRP A 232 -4.93 11.39 -42.94
CA TRP A 232 -3.60 11.97 -42.92
C TRP A 232 -3.00 11.98 -44.31
N THR A 233 -2.62 13.14 -44.82
CA THR A 233 -1.73 13.26 -45.98
C THR A 233 -0.30 13.39 -45.48
N LEU A 234 0.48 12.35 -45.71
CA LEU A 234 1.89 12.22 -45.36
C LEU A 234 2.75 12.77 -46.50
N SER A 235 3.66 13.69 -46.17
CA SER A 235 4.60 14.25 -47.14
C SER A 235 6.01 14.34 -46.57
N LEU A 236 7.00 13.97 -47.38
CA LEU A 236 8.41 14.12 -47.03
C LEU A 236 8.82 15.60 -47.08
N GLN A 237 9.50 16.04 -46.04
CA GLN A 237 10.11 17.35 -45.92
C GLN A 237 11.65 17.20 -45.92
N PRO A 238 12.41 18.27 -46.24
CA PRO A 238 13.86 18.24 -46.14
C PRO A 238 14.34 17.82 -44.74
N GLY A 239 15.45 17.08 -44.67
CA GLY A 239 16.05 16.66 -43.40
C GLY A 239 15.52 15.35 -42.81
N GLY A 240 14.83 14.51 -43.59
CA GLY A 240 14.28 13.24 -43.10
C GLY A 240 13.07 13.43 -42.19
N ILE A 241 12.37 14.56 -42.36
CA ILE A 241 11.15 14.89 -41.64
C ILE A 241 9.96 14.42 -42.46
N ILE A 242 8.95 13.86 -41.80
CA ILE A 242 7.66 13.56 -42.41
C ILE A 242 6.58 14.43 -41.76
N ARG A 243 5.76 15.06 -42.60
CA ARG A 243 4.64 15.90 -42.18
C ARG A 243 3.33 15.15 -42.32
N PHE A 244 2.61 15.03 -41.22
CA PHE A 244 1.26 14.49 -41.14
C PHE A 244 0.26 15.64 -41.22
N THR A 245 -0.35 15.86 -42.38
CA THR A 245 -1.37 16.90 -42.58
C THR A 245 -2.76 16.29 -42.41
N TRP A 246 -3.58 16.85 -41.53
CA TRP A 246 -4.99 16.43 -41.40
C TRP A 246 -5.76 16.80 -42.67
N SER A 247 -6.15 15.81 -43.48
CA SER A 247 -6.74 16.03 -44.82
C SER A 247 -8.22 15.66 -44.93
N GLY A 248 -8.79 15.01 -43.92
CA GLY A 248 -10.21 14.66 -43.88
C GLY A 248 -10.63 13.93 -42.60
N GLY A 249 -11.92 13.64 -42.47
CA GLY A 249 -12.49 12.92 -41.31
C GLY A 249 -12.60 13.77 -40.04
N ALA A 250 -12.66 13.12 -38.88
CA ALA A 250 -12.74 13.80 -37.58
C ALA A 250 -11.50 14.66 -37.29
N ASN A 251 -11.73 15.80 -36.61
CA ASN A 251 -10.68 16.76 -36.27
C ASN A 251 -9.77 16.24 -35.15
N PRO A 252 -8.46 16.06 -35.40
CA PRO A 252 -7.51 15.58 -34.41
C PRO A 252 -7.05 16.63 -33.38
N GLN A 253 -7.56 17.87 -33.46
CA GLN A 253 -7.28 18.95 -32.51
C GLN A 253 -5.79 19.32 -32.34
N LEU A 254 -5.00 19.28 -33.43
CA LEU A 254 -3.54 19.51 -33.40
C LEU A 254 -3.11 20.89 -32.91
N GLY A 255 -4.04 21.85 -32.78
CA GLY A 255 -3.75 23.15 -32.17
C GLY A 255 -3.37 23.09 -30.69
N LYS A 256 -3.50 21.92 -30.05
CA LYS A 256 -3.05 21.67 -28.67
C LYS A 256 -1.63 21.08 -28.59
N LEU A 257 -1.04 20.73 -29.72
CA LEU A 257 0.31 20.16 -29.77
C LEU A 257 1.35 21.27 -29.74
N SER A 258 2.50 20.97 -29.14
CA SER A 258 3.69 21.80 -29.15
C SER A 258 4.91 20.98 -29.59
N SER A 259 5.93 21.67 -30.10
CA SER A 259 7.24 21.05 -30.34
C SER A 259 7.77 20.46 -29.03
N GLY A 260 8.31 19.24 -29.09
CA GLY A 260 8.76 18.49 -27.91
C GLY A 260 7.76 17.46 -27.38
N ASN A 261 6.46 17.57 -27.69
CA ASN A 261 5.53 16.45 -27.48
C ASN A 261 5.98 15.24 -28.30
N TYR A 262 5.54 14.03 -27.94
CA TYR A 262 5.75 12.85 -28.78
C TYR A 262 4.43 12.26 -29.25
N VAL A 263 4.51 11.56 -30.38
CA VAL A 263 3.38 10.87 -31.01
C VAL A 263 3.68 9.39 -31.11
N ASN A 264 2.68 8.58 -30.77
CA ASN A 264 2.68 7.14 -31.00
C ASN A 264 1.78 6.87 -32.21
N VAL A 265 2.37 6.35 -33.29
CA VAL A 265 1.69 5.97 -34.53
C VAL A 265 1.73 4.45 -34.65
N PHE A 266 0.65 3.75 -34.29
CA PHE A 266 0.62 2.28 -34.28
C PHE A 266 -0.73 1.72 -34.74
N GLY A 267 -0.72 0.64 -35.51
CA GLY A 267 -1.94 -0.04 -35.93
C GLY A 267 -2.78 0.70 -36.98
N GLY A 268 -4.01 0.24 -37.19
CA GLY A 268 -4.94 0.82 -38.17
C GLY A 268 -4.33 0.91 -39.58
N GLY A 269 -4.53 2.05 -40.24
CA GLY A 269 -3.94 2.31 -41.56
C GLY A 269 -2.41 2.46 -41.59
N PHE A 270 -1.76 2.50 -40.43
CA PHE A 270 -0.30 2.59 -40.29
C PHE A 270 0.37 1.25 -40.02
N SER A 271 -0.40 0.19 -39.74
CA SER A 271 0.15 -1.13 -39.38
C SER A 271 1.11 -1.66 -40.45
N ALA A 272 2.29 -2.10 -40.01
CA ALA A 272 3.40 -2.58 -40.83
C ALA A 272 3.92 -1.58 -41.88
N SER A 273 3.61 -0.29 -41.72
CA SER A 273 4.15 0.77 -42.57
C SER A 273 5.46 1.32 -42.01
N PRO A 274 6.36 1.89 -42.85
CA PRO A 274 7.55 2.60 -42.38
C PRO A 274 7.25 3.85 -41.53
N ASN A 275 5.97 4.25 -41.44
CA ASN A 275 5.51 5.38 -40.65
C ASN A 275 5.05 4.97 -39.24
N GLU A 276 4.95 3.67 -38.96
CA GLU A 276 4.64 3.13 -37.63
C GLU A 276 5.82 3.34 -36.67
N GLY A 277 5.55 3.78 -35.44
CA GLY A 277 6.57 4.04 -34.43
C GLY A 277 6.22 5.17 -33.46
N SER A 278 7.15 5.44 -32.55
CA SER A 278 7.10 6.57 -31.62
C SER A 278 8.09 7.65 -32.01
N TYR A 279 7.63 8.88 -32.09
CA TYR A 279 8.45 9.98 -32.60
C TYR A 279 8.25 11.26 -31.80
N THR A 280 9.33 12.00 -31.58
CA THR A 280 9.25 13.37 -31.06
C THR A 280 8.77 14.33 -32.15
N ILE A 281 7.80 15.17 -31.80
CA ILE A 281 7.24 16.20 -32.68
C ILE A 281 8.22 17.37 -32.74
N VAL A 282 8.64 17.71 -33.96
CA VAL A 282 9.55 18.85 -34.21
C VAL A 282 8.80 20.14 -34.48
N ASP A 283 7.67 20.07 -35.16
CA ASP A 283 6.78 21.20 -35.44
C ASP A 283 5.31 20.76 -35.41
N ALA A 284 4.42 21.64 -35.00
CA ALA A 284 2.99 21.40 -35.00
C ALA A 284 2.21 22.69 -35.27
N LYS A 285 1.15 22.57 -36.07
CA LYS A 285 0.29 23.68 -36.45
C LYS A 285 -1.17 23.28 -36.37
N GLY A 286 -1.91 24.00 -35.52
CA GLY A 286 -3.38 23.96 -35.50
C GLY A 286 -4.00 24.66 -36.70
N GLY A 287 -5.21 24.29 -37.07
CA GLY A 287 -5.95 24.97 -38.13
C GLY A 287 -7.10 24.13 -38.71
N PRO A 288 -7.72 24.61 -39.80
CA PRO A 288 -8.68 23.83 -40.55
C PRO A 288 -8.02 22.65 -41.29
N VAL A 289 -8.86 21.73 -41.78
CA VAL A 289 -8.47 20.62 -42.65
C VAL A 289 -7.59 21.10 -43.81
N ASN A 290 -6.61 20.28 -44.22
CA ASN A 290 -5.55 20.53 -45.19
C ASN A 290 -4.50 21.60 -44.79
N THR A 291 -4.64 22.24 -43.63
CA THR A 291 -3.66 23.23 -43.15
C THR A 291 -3.07 22.89 -41.78
N SER A 292 -3.76 22.07 -41.00
CA SER A 292 -3.29 21.59 -39.70
C SER A 292 -2.37 20.38 -39.88
N TYR A 293 -1.20 20.40 -39.24
CA TYR A 293 -0.22 19.33 -39.36
C TYR A 293 0.63 19.17 -38.10
N PHE A 294 1.32 18.04 -38.01
CA PHE A 294 2.49 17.86 -37.16
C PHE A 294 3.62 17.22 -37.95
N GLU A 295 4.86 17.43 -37.49
CA GLU A 295 6.07 16.94 -38.13
C GLU A 295 6.91 16.11 -37.17
N VAL A 296 7.51 15.04 -37.69
CA VAL A 296 8.38 14.16 -36.93
C VAL A 296 9.61 13.77 -37.72
N VAL A 297 10.71 13.45 -37.04
CA VAL A 297 11.91 12.91 -37.69
C VAL A 297 11.71 11.41 -37.93
N ASN A 298 11.53 11.04 -39.20
CA ASN A 298 11.47 9.65 -39.64
C ASN A 298 12.16 9.51 -41.01
N PRO A 299 13.47 9.20 -41.03
CA PRO A 299 14.23 9.08 -42.27
C PRO A 299 13.75 7.97 -43.20
N LEU A 300 13.00 6.97 -42.68
CA LEU A 300 12.46 5.85 -43.44
C LEU A 300 10.99 6.06 -43.84
N GLY A 301 10.41 7.20 -43.46
CA GLY A 301 8.99 7.49 -43.70
C GLY A 301 8.62 7.55 -45.18
N THR A 302 7.37 7.24 -45.48
CA THR A 302 6.84 7.22 -46.85
C THR A 302 5.64 8.17 -47.00
N SER A 303 5.57 8.87 -48.13
CA SER A 303 4.45 9.77 -48.43
C SER A 303 3.21 9.00 -48.90
N GLY A 304 2.02 9.56 -48.66
CA GLY A 304 0.76 8.92 -49.04
C GLY A 304 -0.45 9.54 -48.34
N ILE A 305 -1.64 8.98 -48.58
CA ILE A 305 -2.86 9.31 -47.84
C ILE A 305 -3.26 8.08 -47.03
N VAL A 306 -3.42 8.24 -45.72
CA VAL A 306 -3.73 7.16 -44.78
C VAL A 306 -4.96 7.55 -43.96
N VAL A 307 -5.94 6.65 -43.90
CA VAL A 307 -7.06 6.74 -42.96
C VAL A 307 -6.63 6.03 -41.68
N GLN A 308 -6.84 6.64 -40.51
CA GLN A 308 -6.38 6.09 -39.23
C GLN A 308 -6.94 4.68 -38.96
N GLY A 309 -8.21 4.42 -39.28
CA GLY A 309 -8.82 3.08 -39.28
C GLY A 309 -9.23 2.56 -37.90
N ILE A 310 -8.55 2.98 -36.84
CA ILE A 310 -8.91 2.75 -35.42
C ILE A 310 -8.76 4.07 -34.64
N ASP A 311 -9.34 4.17 -33.45
CA ASP A 311 -9.44 5.45 -32.73
C ASP A 311 -8.10 5.90 -32.12
N ASP A 312 -7.24 4.96 -31.76
CA ASP A 312 -6.00 5.15 -31.02
C ASP A 312 -4.73 4.97 -31.87
N ALA A 313 -4.88 4.92 -33.20
CA ALA A 313 -3.73 4.69 -34.07
C ALA A 313 -2.72 5.85 -34.07
N VAL A 314 -3.17 7.08 -33.79
CA VAL A 314 -2.30 8.25 -33.59
C VAL A 314 -2.66 8.90 -32.26
N THR A 315 -1.82 8.73 -31.26
CA THR A 315 -1.99 9.32 -29.92
C THR A 315 -0.80 10.20 -29.55
N PHE A 316 -1.07 11.24 -28.76
CA PHE A 316 -0.08 12.26 -28.42
C PHE A 316 0.10 12.36 -26.91
N TYR A 317 1.34 12.60 -26.50
CA TYR A 317 1.73 12.67 -25.10
C TYR A 317 2.72 13.80 -24.89
N ASP A 318 2.68 14.36 -23.68
CA ASP A 318 3.69 15.30 -23.21
C ASP A 318 4.76 14.52 -22.44
N PRO A 319 6.04 14.52 -22.85
CA PRO A 319 7.09 13.84 -22.10
C PRO A 319 7.37 14.63 -20.81
N VAL A 320 6.68 14.26 -19.73
CA VAL A 320 6.84 14.93 -18.44
C VAL A 320 8.01 14.30 -17.70
N ARG A 321 9.07 15.07 -17.52
CA ARG A 321 10.20 14.67 -16.67
C ARG A 321 9.77 14.61 -15.22
N LYS A 322 9.55 13.39 -14.70
CA LYS A 322 9.27 13.17 -13.28
C LYS A 322 10.57 13.13 -12.51
N THR A 323 10.73 14.05 -11.57
CA THR A 323 11.89 14.11 -10.66
C THR A 323 11.44 13.72 -9.25
N LEU A 324 12.40 13.42 -8.37
CA LEU A 324 12.08 13.13 -6.98
C LEU A 324 11.29 14.28 -6.31
N SER A 325 11.66 15.53 -6.61
CA SER A 325 10.98 16.74 -6.11
C SER A 325 9.60 16.98 -6.73
N SER A 326 9.21 16.25 -7.78
CA SER A 326 7.85 16.35 -8.34
C SER A 326 6.81 15.61 -7.49
N ARG A 327 7.24 14.80 -6.52
CA ARG A 327 6.38 14.12 -5.55
C ARG A 327 6.00 15.04 -4.39
N LEU A 328 4.80 14.88 -3.86
CA LEU A 328 4.35 15.58 -2.64
C LEU A 328 5.13 15.16 -1.38
N SER A 329 5.67 13.94 -1.38
CA SER A 329 6.46 13.39 -0.29
C SER A 329 7.64 12.62 -0.85
N TYR A 330 8.85 12.92 -0.36
CA TYR A 330 10.10 12.29 -0.76
C TYR A 330 11.17 12.43 0.33
N ALA A 331 12.19 11.59 0.29
CA ALA A 331 13.36 11.61 1.15
C ALA A 331 14.63 11.85 0.33
N ALA A 332 15.28 12.99 0.53
CA ALA A 332 16.49 13.35 -0.22
C ALA A 332 17.40 14.30 0.53
N VAL A 333 18.69 14.26 0.19
CA VAL A 333 19.70 15.21 0.64
C VAL A 333 20.08 16.15 -0.50
N TYR A 334 20.13 17.44 -0.20
CA TYR A 334 20.63 18.50 -1.07
C TYR A 334 21.78 19.21 -0.37
N GLN A 335 22.73 19.71 -1.15
CA GLN A 335 23.84 20.52 -0.65
C GLN A 335 23.86 21.85 -1.40
N PRO A 336 23.03 22.83 -0.99
CA PRO A 336 22.94 24.10 -1.70
C PRO A 336 24.21 24.94 -1.55
N THR A 337 24.91 24.84 -0.42
CA THR A 337 26.18 25.54 -0.17
C THR A 337 27.20 24.63 0.51
N ALA A 338 28.47 25.04 0.51
CA ALA A 338 29.52 24.33 1.23
C ALA A 338 29.17 24.28 2.73
N ARG A 339 29.22 23.07 3.32
CA ARG A 339 28.91 22.80 4.74
C ARG A 339 27.45 22.93 5.16
N LEU A 340 26.49 23.06 4.24
CA LEU A 340 25.06 22.98 4.54
C LEU A 340 24.44 21.79 3.82
N LEU A 341 23.90 20.83 4.57
CA LEU A 341 23.08 19.75 4.06
C LEU A 341 21.62 20.01 4.41
N GLN A 342 20.77 20.04 3.39
CA GLN A 342 19.33 20.16 3.55
C GLN A 342 18.69 18.79 3.24
N ILE A 343 17.98 18.25 4.21
CA ILE A 343 17.45 16.90 4.18
C ILE A 343 15.94 16.97 4.24
N PHE A 344 15.28 16.51 3.19
CA PHE A 344 13.83 16.41 3.13
C PHE A 344 13.43 15.00 3.57
N LEU A 345 12.43 14.89 4.42
CA LEU A 345 11.96 13.63 4.98
C LEU A 345 10.42 13.59 4.95
N PRO A 346 9.80 12.49 4.49
CA PRO A 346 8.39 12.24 4.71
C PRO A 346 8.05 12.24 6.21
N ALA A 347 6.83 12.67 6.55
CA ALA A 347 6.34 12.59 7.92
C ALA A 347 6.27 11.15 8.47
N ALA A 348 6.03 10.17 7.58
CA ALA A 348 5.90 8.75 7.92
C ALA A 348 6.98 7.89 7.23
N THR A 349 7.45 6.86 7.93
CA THR A 349 8.47 5.91 7.44
C THR A 349 7.86 4.61 6.91
N LYS A 350 8.53 3.93 5.96
CA LYS A 350 8.09 2.63 5.41
C LYS A 350 8.43 1.43 6.31
N VAL A 351 9.43 1.55 7.20
CA VAL A 351 9.88 0.40 8.03
C VAL A 351 8.76 -0.21 8.87
N ILE A 352 7.75 0.59 9.20
CA ILE A 352 6.54 0.12 9.84
C ILE A 352 5.62 -0.45 8.75
N ARG A 353 5.74 -1.76 8.49
CA ARG A 353 4.81 -2.47 7.60
C ARG A 353 3.43 -2.52 8.25
N ARG A 354 2.45 -1.87 7.64
CA ARG A 354 1.03 -2.09 7.92
C ARG A 354 0.47 -3.00 6.83
N GLY A 355 0.44 -4.30 7.07
CA GLY A 355 -0.48 -5.16 6.32
C GLY A 355 -1.89 -4.83 6.81
N ARG A 356 -2.85 -4.66 5.90
CA ARG A 356 -4.28 -4.55 6.27
C ARG A 356 -4.78 -5.84 6.93
N GLU A 357 -4.18 -6.95 6.54
CA GLU A 357 -4.45 -8.28 7.09
C GLU A 357 -3.85 -8.40 8.49
N GLY A 358 -4.69 -8.57 9.51
CA GLY A 358 -4.29 -8.70 10.91
C GLY A 358 -4.02 -7.38 11.65
N SER A 359 -4.21 -6.21 11.03
CA SER A 359 -4.10 -4.93 11.74
C SER A 359 -5.40 -4.57 12.45
N ALA A 360 -5.37 -4.26 13.75
CA ALA A 360 -6.50 -3.52 14.34
C ALA A 360 -6.42 -2.05 13.99
N HIS A 361 -7.53 -1.56 13.48
CA HIS A 361 -7.81 -0.14 13.45
C HIS A 361 -8.56 0.22 14.73
N LEU A 362 -8.25 1.38 15.30
CA LEU A 362 -9.17 1.99 16.25
C LEU A 362 -10.50 2.19 15.51
N HIS A 363 -11.48 1.35 15.82
CA HIS A 363 -12.85 1.59 15.40
C HIS A 363 -13.29 2.88 16.10
N ASP A 364 -13.36 3.97 15.35
CA ASP A 364 -14.11 5.12 15.84
C ASP A 364 -15.56 4.65 16.03
N GLN A 365 -16.18 5.00 17.14
CA GLN A 365 -17.59 4.65 17.33
C GLN A 365 -18.38 5.20 16.14
N PRO A 366 -19.33 4.45 15.56
CA PRO A 366 -20.04 4.88 14.36
C PRO A 366 -20.68 6.24 14.62
N ARG A 367 -20.16 7.25 13.93
CA ARG A 367 -20.66 8.61 14.01
C ARG A 367 -21.68 8.76 12.89
N VAL A 368 -22.95 8.89 13.24
CA VAL A 368 -23.95 9.26 12.23
C VAL A 368 -23.74 10.75 11.92
N SER A 369 -23.36 11.05 10.68
CA SER A 369 -23.21 12.41 10.18
C SER A 369 -24.34 12.70 9.20
N TYR A 370 -25.14 13.73 9.49
CA TYR A 370 -26.14 14.23 8.57
C TYR A 370 -25.61 15.51 7.97
N SER A 371 -25.40 15.50 6.66
CA SER A 371 -25.11 16.69 5.88
C SER A 371 -26.43 17.30 5.39
N LEU A 372 -26.72 18.53 5.80
CA LEU A 372 -27.90 19.26 5.35
C LEU A 372 -27.41 20.42 4.47
N GLN A 373 -27.79 20.44 3.18
CA GLN A 373 -27.68 21.65 2.35
C GLN A 373 -28.82 22.58 2.74
N ALA A 374 -28.52 23.67 3.44
CA ALA A 374 -29.55 24.51 4.01
C ALA A 374 -29.85 25.74 3.13
N GLN A 375 -31.09 25.86 2.67
CA GLN A 375 -31.68 27.15 2.26
C GLN A 375 -33.04 27.33 2.97
N PRO A 376 -33.04 27.63 4.28
CA PRO A 376 -34.28 27.67 5.05
C PRO A 376 -35.10 28.92 4.71
N ASN A 377 -36.35 28.71 4.33
CA ASN A 377 -37.36 29.75 4.21
C ASN A 377 -37.88 30.16 5.61
N LEU A 378 -38.58 31.29 5.65
CA LEU A 378 -39.25 31.76 6.87
C LEU A 378 -40.27 30.70 7.34
N ASN A 379 -40.15 30.25 8.60
CA ASN A 379 -40.95 29.21 9.27
C ASN A 379 -40.57 27.74 8.98
N ASP A 380 -39.43 27.47 8.33
CA ASP A 380 -38.96 26.09 8.21
C ASP A 380 -38.63 25.52 9.60
N THR A 381 -38.94 24.22 9.78
CA THR A 381 -38.72 23.50 11.03
C THR A 381 -37.78 22.33 10.83
N PHE A 382 -36.85 22.18 11.77
CA PHE A 382 -35.88 21.08 11.81
C PHE A 382 -36.12 20.28 13.08
N GLN A 383 -36.45 19.01 12.92
CA GLN A 383 -36.48 18.10 14.05
C GLN A 383 -35.24 17.22 13.97
N LEU A 384 -34.43 17.22 15.03
CA LEU A 384 -33.24 16.36 15.14
C LEU A 384 -33.50 15.21 16.11
N THR A 385 -34.32 15.41 17.14
CA THR A 385 -34.70 14.35 18.09
C THR A 385 -36.22 14.27 18.24
N ASN A 386 -36.70 13.13 18.76
CA ASN A 386 -38.13 12.88 18.96
C ASN A 386 -38.79 13.82 20.00
N THR A 387 -38.00 14.62 20.73
CA THR A 387 -38.47 15.36 21.91
C THR A 387 -38.42 16.88 21.79
N GLN A 388 -37.68 17.46 20.84
CA GLN A 388 -37.61 18.92 20.65
C GLN A 388 -37.46 19.33 19.19
N LEU A 389 -38.19 20.39 18.80
CA LEU A 389 -38.13 21.03 17.48
C LEU A 389 -37.21 22.25 17.54
N ILE A 390 -36.39 22.42 16.51
CA ILE A 390 -35.66 23.65 16.24
C ILE A 390 -36.44 24.43 15.19
N GLN A 391 -36.92 25.61 15.58
CA GLN A 391 -37.68 26.49 14.70
C GLN A 391 -36.86 27.73 14.34
N GLN A 392 -36.88 28.07 13.06
CA GLN A 392 -36.38 29.35 12.57
C GLN A 392 -37.22 30.47 13.19
N THR A 393 -36.58 31.54 13.68
CA THR A 393 -37.07 32.64 14.56
C THR A 393 -37.06 32.41 16.07
N THR A 394 -37.36 31.20 16.55
CA THR A 394 -37.39 30.91 17.99
C THR A 394 -36.03 30.44 18.51
N ASN A 395 -35.35 29.60 17.74
CA ASN A 395 -34.12 28.91 18.17
C ASN A 395 -32.86 29.41 17.44
N PHE A 396 -33.00 29.90 16.22
CA PHE A 396 -31.93 30.54 15.45
C PHE A 396 -32.51 31.57 14.47
N VAL A 397 -31.65 32.49 14.01
CA VAL A 397 -31.99 33.54 13.05
C VAL A 397 -31.29 33.28 11.71
N ASN A 398 -31.95 33.64 10.60
CA ASN A 398 -31.30 33.61 9.28
C ASN A 398 -30.21 34.68 9.24
N GLY A 399 -29.01 34.28 8.83
CA GLY A 399 -27.92 35.20 8.55
C GLY A 399 -28.12 35.92 7.22
N ALA A 400 -27.24 36.90 6.93
CA ALA A 400 -27.23 37.61 5.64
C ALA A 400 -26.79 36.71 4.48
N THR A 401 -26.11 35.59 4.79
CA THR A 401 -25.69 34.57 3.83
C THR A 401 -26.14 33.17 4.26
N ILE A 402 -26.10 32.21 3.34
CA ILE A 402 -26.37 30.79 3.63
C ILE A 402 -25.39 30.29 4.70
N ALA A 403 -24.11 30.58 4.56
CA ALA A 403 -23.08 30.13 5.49
C ALA A 403 -23.30 30.66 6.92
N GLU A 404 -23.70 31.92 7.05
CA GLU A 404 -24.04 32.51 8.35
C GLU A 404 -25.30 31.87 8.95
N THR A 405 -26.29 31.52 8.12
CA THR A 405 -27.48 30.78 8.57
C THR A 405 -27.12 29.39 9.08
N VAL A 406 -26.26 28.66 8.38
CA VAL A 406 -25.76 27.33 8.82
C VAL A 406 -24.97 27.45 10.13
N GLN A 407 -24.16 28.49 10.30
CA GLN A 407 -23.45 28.76 11.55
C GLN A 407 -24.43 29.03 12.71
N ASN A 408 -25.46 29.84 12.49
CA ASN A 408 -26.49 30.11 13.50
C ASN A 408 -27.25 28.84 13.90
N MET A 409 -27.55 27.96 12.93
CA MET A 409 -28.16 26.65 13.21
C MET A 409 -27.22 25.74 14.03
N ALA A 410 -25.94 25.65 13.67
CA ALA A 410 -24.97 24.86 14.41
C ALA A 410 -24.84 25.33 15.87
N ALA A 411 -24.80 26.65 16.09
CA ALA A 411 -24.75 27.25 17.42
C ALA A 411 -26.01 26.92 18.25
N ALA A 412 -27.20 27.00 17.64
CA ALA A 412 -28.46 26.65 18.29
C ALA A 412 -28.52 25.17 18.69
N ILE A 413 -28.08 24.26 17.80
CA ILE A 413 -28.03 22.81 18.10
C ILE A 413 -27.09 22.52 19.25
N ASN A 414 -25.87 23.07 19.22
CA ASN A 414 -24.89 22.89 20.29
C ASN A 414 -25.38 23.41 21.66
N THR A 415 -26.27 24.40 21.65
CA THR A 415 -26.83 25.00 22.87
C THR A 415 -28.01 24.21 23.39
N LEU A 416 -28.94 23.82 22.52
CA LEU A 416 -30.18 23.13 22.88
C LEU A 416 -29.96 21.64 23.17
N TYR A 417 -28.94 21.03 22.55
CA TYR A 417 -28.63 19.61 22.66
C TYR A 417 -27.15 19.42 23.04
N PRO A 418 -26.80 19.43 24.33
CA PRO A 418 -25.41 19.30 24.78
C PRO A 418 -24.74 17.98 24.39
N THR A 419 -25.54 16.94 24.13
CA THR A 419 -25.11 15.61 23.68
C THR A 419 -24.88 15.53 22.17
N LEU A 420 -25.32 16.55 21.42
CA LEU A 420 -25.02 16.69 19.99
C LEU A 420 -23.84 17.64 19.80
N LYS A 421 -23.10 17.45 18.72
CA LYS A 421 -22.12 18.43 18.24
C LYS A 421 -22.47 18.81 16.81
N ALA A 422 -22.68 20.08 16.54
CA ALA A 422 -22.97 20.59 15.20
C ALA A 422 -21.86 21.52 14.71
N TYR A 423 -21.50 21.39 13.44
CA TYR A 423 -20.46 22.17 12.78
C TYR A 423 -20.97 22.64 11.41
N ALA A 424 -20.69 23.90 11.09
CA ALA A 424 -21.02 24.50 9.80
C ALA A 424 -19.79 24.46 8.88
N ASN A 425 -19.96 23.98 7.65
CA ASN A 425 -18.95 24.07 6.60
C ASN A 425 -19.54 24.72 5.35
N SER A 426 -19.27 26.01 5.16
CA SER A 426 -19.88 26.84 4.12
C SER A 426 -21.42 26.68 4.13
N GLU A 427 -22.01 25.90 3.22
CA GLU A 427 -23.46 25.72 3.08
C GLU A 427 -23.99 24.40 3.67
N VAL A 428 -23.12 23.62 4.31
CA VAL A 428 -23.46 22.30 4.87
C VAL A 428 -23.42 22.32 6.38
N LEU A 429 -24.55 21.94 7.01
CA LEU A 429 -24.61 21.65 8.44
C LEU A 429 -24.28 20.18 8.68
N ASN A 430 -23.27 19.91 9.51
CA ASN A 430 -22.93 18.57 9.98
C ASN A 430 -23.33 18.43 11.45
N VAL A 431 -24.11 17.42 11.79
CA VAL A 431 -24.51 17.13 13.17
C VAL A 431 -24.04 15.74 13.56
N PHE A 432 -23.40 15.66 14.72
CA PHE A 432 -22.83 14.46 15.33
C PHE A 432 -23.60 14.10 16.60
N VAL A 433 -23.87 12.81 16.79
CA VAL A 433 -24.48 12.25 17.99
C VAL A 433 -23.39 11.49 18.76
N ASN A 434 -23.07 11.92 19.98
CA ASN A 434 -22.08 11.25 20.84
C ASN A 434 -22.72 10.24 21.82
N ASP A 435 -24.00 9.93 21.65
CA ASP A 435 -24.76 9.02 22.51
C ASP A 435 -25.40 7.92 21.67
N ALA A 436 -24.94 6.67 21.88
CA ALA A 436 -25.43 5.50 21.16
C ALA A 436 -26.92 5.19 21.41
N ALA A 437 -27.53 5.74 22.46
CA ALA A 437 -28.96 5.59 22.74
C ALA A 437 -29.84 6.64 22.03
N ALA A 438 -29.25 7.70 21.48
CA ALA A 438 -30.01 8.78 20.85
C ALA A 438 -30.30 8.46 19.38
N THR A 439 -31.56 8.15 19.06
CA THR A 439 -32.01 8.03 17.67
C THR A 439 -32.23 9.44 17.10
N MET A 440 -31.40 9.84 16.12
CA MET A 440 -31.64 11.09 15.40
C MET A 440 -32.68 10.87 14.31
N VAL A 441 -33.80 11.57 14.39
CA VAL A 441 -34.85 11.55 13.37
C VAL A 441 -34.81 12.90 12.68
N GLY A 442 -34.03 12.99 11.61
CA GLY A 442 -33.97 14.18 10.78
C GLY A 442 -35.23 14.30 9.93
N THR A 443 -36.25 15.00 10.42
CA THR A 443 -37.38 15.43 9.59
C THR A 443 -37.28 16.93 9.33
N TYR A 444 -37.45 17.28 8.05
CA TYR A 444 -37.54 18.65 7.59
C TYR A 444 -38.87 18.84 6.91
N SER A 445 -39.53 19.96 7.24
CA SER A 445 -40.73 20.40 6.56
C SER A 445 -40.41 21.72 5.87
N GLY A 446 -40.18 21.65 4.55
CA GLY A 446 -39.88 22.77 3.68
C GLY A 446 -39.80 22.33 2.20
N ILE A 447 -39.59 23.28 1.28
CA ILE A 447 -39.72 23.08 -0.18
C ILE A 447 -38.45 22.50 -0.84
N ALA A 448 -37.34 22.42 -0.10
CA ALA A 448 -36.04 21.93 -0.58
C ALA A 448 -35.82 20.45 -0.21
N ALA A 449 -35.11 19.69 -1.04
CA ALA A 449 -34.80 18.28 -0.77
C ALA A 449 -33.63 18.14 0.23
N ILE A 450 -33.79 17.25 1.22
CA ILE A 450 -32.67 16.79 2.05
C ILE A 450 -32.04 15.57 1.39
N THR A 451 -30.72 15.59 1.23
CA THR A 451 -29.94 14.41 0.88
C THR A 451 -29.22 13.92 2.14
N ALA A 452 -29.71 12.85 2.75
CA ALA A 452 -29.01 12.23 3.88
C ALA A 452 -27.73 11.56 3.35
N SER A 453 -26.56 12.03 3.79
CA SER A 453 -25.35 11.20 3.76
C SER A 453 -25.57 10.10 4.80
N GLY A 454 -25.46 8.83 4.40
CA GLY A 454 -25.53 7.70 5.33
C GLY A 454 -24.48 7.80 6.45
N PRO A 455 -24.56 6.93 7.48
CA PRO A 455 -23.59 6.90 8.57
C PRO A 455 -22.15 6.88 8.04
N LEU A 456 -21.28 7.70 8.64
CA LEU A 456 -19.84 7.63 8.37
C LEU A 456 -19.28 6.55 9.30
N GLY A 457 -19.14 5.35 8.72
CA GLY A 457 -18.72 4.13 9.40
C GLY A 457 -19.49 2.95 8.84
N ASP A 458 -18.81 1.81 8.66
CA ASP A 458 -19.45 0.59 8.19
C ASP A 458 -20.54 0.15 9.19
N MET A 459 -21.81 0.19 8.79
CA MET A 459 -22.92 -0.28 9.64
C MET A 459 -22.80 -1.79 9.93
N ALA A 460 -22.04 -2.55 9.14
CA ALA A 460 -21.73 -3.94 9.44
C ALA A 460 -20.87 -4.07 10.71
N SER A 461 -20.19 -3.01 11.14
CA SER A 461 -19.39 -2.96 12.37
C SER A 461 -20.18 -3.07 13.68
N LEU A 462 -21.52 -3.02 13.61
CA LEU A 462 -22.43 -3.06 14.76
C LEU A 462 -23.27 -4.35 14.84
N ALA A 463 -23.07 -5.31 13.94
CA ALA A 463 -23.78 -6.58 14.03
C ALA A 463 -23.37 -7.32 15.33
N PRO A 464 -24.31 -7.92 16.09
CA PRO A 464 -24.04 -8.64 17.34
C PRO A 464 -23.00 -9.77 17.22
N ASP A 465 -22.71 -10.18 15.99
CA ASP A 465 -21.87 -11.31 15.61
C ASP A 465 -20.60 -10.87 14.86
N GLN A 466 -20.23 -9.58 14.92
CA GLN A 466 -18.97 -9.12 14.35
C GLN A 466 -17.80 -9.31 15.32
N GLU A 467 -16.79 -10.01 14.83
CA GLU A 467 -15.50 -10.19 15.48
C GLU A 467 -14.80 -8.83 15.66
N GLY A 468 -14.64 -8.36 16.90
CA GLY A 468 -13.92 -7.11 17.19
C GLY A 468 -12.40 -7.26 16.98
N PRO A 469 -11.62 -6.15 16.98
CA PRO A 469 -10.16 -6.22 16.93
C PRO A 469 -9.67 -7.02 18.15
N TYR A 470 -9.21 -8.24 17.92
CA TYR A 470 -8.88 -9.23 18.94
C TYR A 470 -7.68 -8.81 19.80
N MET A 471 -7.91 -7.98 20.81
CA MET A 471 -6.93 -7.78 21.87
C MET A 471 -6.76 -9.06 22.67
N TYR A 472 -5.53 -9.61 22.69
CA TYR A 472 -5.19 -10.71 23.59
C TYR A 472 -5.45 -10.28 25.03
N ASP A 473 -6.44 -10.92 25.66
CA ASP A 473 -6.64 -10.78 27.09
C ASP A 473 -5.62 -11.68 27.80
N THR A 474 -4.49 -11.11 28.19
CA THR A 474 -3.46 -11.83 28.96
C THR A 474 -3.93 -12.28 30.34
N SER A 475 -5.08 -11.79 30.82
CA SER A 475 -5.70 -12.26 32.05
C SER A 475 -6.62 -13.48 31.84
N GLN A 476 -6.97 -13.80 30.58
CA GLN A 476 -7.82 -14.95 30.29
C GLN A 476 -7.05 -16.26 30.55
N PRO A 477 -7.67 -17.28 31.17
CA PRO A 477 -6.94 -18.48 31.61
C PRO A 477 -6.80 -19.55 30.50
N PHE A 478 -6.90 -19.18 29.23
CA PHE A 478 -6.88 -20.11 28.10
C PHE A 478 -6.45 -19.42 26.80
N THR A 479 -6.07 -20.21 25.79
CA THR A 479 -5.83 -19.74 24.41
C THR A 479 -6.70 -20.54 23.45
N VAL A 480 -7.31 -19.85 22.48
CA VAL A 480 -8.17 -20.45 21.45
C VAL A 480 -7.31 -20.83 20.23
N SER A 481 -7.65 -21.93 19.55
CA SER A 481 -6.98 -22.36 18.32
C SER A 481 -7.67 -21.78 17.07
N ASN A 482 -7.12 -22.06 15.90
CA ASN A 482 -7.76 -21.77 14.62
C ASN A 482 -8.84 -22.80 14.22
N ILE A 483 -9.12 -23.80 15.06
CA ILE A 483 -10.12 -24.83 14.82
C ILE A 483 -11.45 -24.35 15.39
N GLY A 484 -12.42 -24.08 14.51
CA GLY A 484 -13.74 -23.57 14.88
C GLY A 484 -14.85 -24.12 14.00
N THR A 485 -16.09 -23.88 14.41
CA THR A 485 -17.32 -24.24 13.71
C THR A 485 -18.47 -23.39 14.25
N THR A 486 -19.68 -23.55 13.75
CA THR A 486 -20.86 -22.86 14.29
C THR A 486 -21.89 -23.83 14.82
N LEU A 487 -22.63 -23.44 15.86
CA LEU A 487 -23.78 -24.20 16.34
C LEU A 487 -24.82 -24.34 15.21
N SER A 488 -25.38 -25.54 15.04
CA SER A 488 -26.52 -25.82 14.15
C SER A 488 -27.86 -25.91 14.90
N GLN A 489 -27.86 -25.48 16.16
CA GLN A 489 -29.02 -25.47 17.04
C GLN A 489 -28.90 -24.33 18.07
N ASN A 490 -30.01 -23.92 18.66
CA ASN A 490 -29.95 -23.15 19.89
C ASN A 490 -29.42 -24.04 21.01
N LEU A 491 -28.70 -23.47 21.98
CA LEU A 491 -28.12 -24.18 23.10
C LEU A 491 -28.29 -23.37 24.38
N ASP A 492 -28.89 -23.98 25.39
CA ASP A 492 -29.05 -23.41 26.74
C ASP A 492 -28.79 -24.48 27.82
N GLY A 493 -28.89 -24.09 29.09
CA GLY A 493 -28.67 -24.98 30.23
C GLY A 493 -29.67 -26.13 30.41
N THR A 494 -30.72 -26.21 29.58
CA THR A 494 -31.74 -27.26 29.61
C THR A 494 -31.58 -28.32 28.52
N MET A 495 -30.70 -28.05 27.54
CA MET A 495 -30.57 -28.84 26.32
C MET A 495 -29.65 -30.08 26.45
N PRO A 496 -29.70 -31.01 25.47
CA PRO A 496 -28.89 -32.23 25.47
C PRO A 496 -27.39 -31.95 25.48
N ARG A 497 -26.63 -32.86 26.11
CA ARG A 497 -25.16 -32.81 26.19
C ARG A 497 -24.44 -33.07 24.87
N VAL A 498 -25.18 -33.53 23.85
CA VAL A 498 -24.71 -33.64 22.47
C VAL A 498 -25.14 -32.36 21.76
N ILE A 499 -24.16 -31.56 21.34
CA ILE A 499 -24.42 -30.34 20.58
C ILE A 499 -24.28 -30.60 19.09
N ASN A 500 -25.21 -30.06 18.31
CA ASN A 500 -25.14 -30.09 16.84
C ASN A 500 -24.36 -28.87 16.34
N VAL A 501 -23.38 -29.12 15.48
CA VAL A 501 -22.53 -28.09 14.85
C VAL A 501 -22.47 -28.28 13.34
N ALA A 502 -22.10 -27.23 12.61
CA ALA A 502 -22.09 -27.23 11.15
C ALA A 502 -21.04 -28.20 10.58
N ASP A 503 -19.82 -28.15 11.12
CA ASP A 503 -18.73 -29.07 10.78
C ASP A 503 -17.75 -29.25 11.95
N ALA A 504 -17.65 -30.46 12.49
CA ALA A 504 -16.70 -30.84 13.53
C ALA A 504 -15.48 -31.61 12.98
N SER A 505 -15.32 -31.75 11.67
CA SER A 505 -14.29 -32.60 11.03
C SER A 505 -12.84 -32.27 11.44
N GLN A 506 -12.59 -31.05 11.91
CA GLN A 506 -11.29 -30.62 12.42
C GLN A 506 -11.11 -30.72 13.94
N PHE A 507 -12.19 -30.96 14.70
CA PHE A 507 -12.11 -31.17 16.14
C PHE A 507 -11.52 -32.55 16.47
N PRO A 508 -10.51 -32.66 17.37
CA PRO A 508 -9.99 -33.94 17.81
C PRO A 508 -11.07 -34.83 18.44
N ASP A 509 -11.07 -36.14 18.12
CA ASP A 509 -11.93 -37.13 18.78
C ASP A 509 -11.28 -37.63 20.09
N GLU A 510 -11.00 -36.68 20.97
CA GLU A 510 -10.45 -36.89 22.30
C GLU A 510 -10.98 -35.80 23.25
N GLN A 511 -10.69 -35.94 24.54
CA GLN A 511 -11.15 -34.98 25.53
C GLN A 511 -10.43 -33.64 25.34
N GLY A 512 -11.20 -32.55 25.20
CA GLY A 512 -10.66 -31.21 25.04
C GLY A 512 -11.55 -30.16 25.69
N ASN A 513 -11.37 -28.89 25.32
CA ASN A 513 -12.24 -27.81 25.78
C ASN A 513 -12.61 -26.93 24.58
N ILE A 514 -13.84 -26.43 24.59
CA ILE A 514 -14.36 -25.51 23.58
C ILE A 514 -14.76 -24.19 24.23
N ILE A 515 -14.95 -23.18 23.41
CA ILE A 515 -15.55 -21.91 23.77
C ILE A 515 -16.72 -21.65 22.83
N LEU A 516 -17.80 -21.11 23.38
CA LEU A 516 -18.97 -20.68 22.63
C LEU A 516 -18.97 -19.16 22.54
N GLY A 517 -19.22 -18.61 21.35
CA GLY A 517 -19.37 -17.18 21.10
C GLY A 517 -18.13 -16.37 21.51
N TYR A 518 -16.93 -16.80 21.13
CA TYR A 518 -15.70 -16.11 21.48
C TYR A 518 -15.74 -14.63 21.05
N GLY A 519 -15.30 -13.71 21.91
CA GLY A 519 -15.31 -12.27 21.64
C GLY A 519 -16.68 -11.58 21.73
N THR A 520 -17.77 -12.31 21.99
CA THR A 520 -19.13 -11.75 22.08
C THR A 520 -19.61 -11.57 23.52
N GLN A 521 -20.74 -10.87 23.72
CA GLN A 521 -21.39 -10.77 25.04
C GLN A 521 -21.86 -12.15 25.55
N THR A 522 -22.14 -13.09 24.65
CA THR A 522 -22.54 -14.45 24.99
C THR A 522 -21.36 -15.39 25.24
N GLN A 523 -20.10 -14.92 25.18
CA GLN A 523 -18.91 -15.77 25.37
C GLN A 523 -19.01 -16.69 26.60
N GLU A 524 -18.80 -17.99 26.40
CA GLU A 524 -18.83 -18.99 27.45
C GLU A 524 -17.76 -20.07 27.25
N GLY A 525 -16.89 -20.23 28.24
CA GLY A 525 -15.91 -21.32 28.31
C GLY A 525 -14.76 -21.01 29.28
N PRO A 526 -13.75 -21.89 29.38
CA PRO A 526 -13.60 -23.16 28.66
C PRO A 526 -14.66 -24.20 29.07
N ILE A 527 -15.32 -24.80 28.08
CA ILE A 527 -16.32 -25.88 28.25
C ILE A 527 -15.64 -27.22 27.94
N PRO A 528 -15.52 -28.15 28.89
CA PRO A 528 -14.92 -29.45 28.59
C PRO A 528 -15.82 -30.28 27.67
N TYR A 529 -15.27 -30.83 26.59
CA TYR A 529 -15.93 -31.81 25.73
C TYR A 529 -15.18 -33.16 25.79
N ILE A 530 -15.89 -34.26 25.59
CA ILE A 530 -15.39 -35.62 25.79
C ILE A 530 -14.88 -36.23 24.49
N ALA A 531 -15.66 -36.07 23.41
CA ALA A 531 -15.45 -36.74 22.14
C ALA A 531 -16.20 -36.02 21.02
N ARG A 532 -15.92 -36.42 19.78
CA ARG A 532 -16.62 -36.01 18.57
C ARG A 532 -17.33 -37.22 17.95
N PRO A 533 -18.59 -37.50 18.34
CA PRO A 533 -19.32 -38.69 17.87
C PRO A 533 -19.55 -38.71 16.34
N SER A 534 -19.61 -37.55 15.69
CA SER A 534 -19.72 -37.40 14.24
C SER A 534 -19.13 -36.07 13.78
N ASN A 535 -18.97 -35.87 12.45
CA ASN A 535 -18.56 -34.59 11.88
C ASN A 535 -19.59 -33.46 12.05
N THR A 536 -20.71 -33.69 12.73
CA THR A 536 -21.76 -32.67 12.98
C THR A 536 -22.15 -32.61 14.45
N THR A 537 -21.46 -33.35 15.32
CA THR A 537 -21.79 -33.38 16.75
C THR A 537 -20.56 -33.35 17.65
N LEU A 538 -20.67 -32.63 18.76
CA LEU A 538 -19.69 -32.64 19.85
C LEU A 538 -20.38 -33.06 21.15
N LEU A 539 -19.72 -33.93 21.93
CA LEU A 539 -20.24 -34.39 23.22
C LEU A 539 -19.63 -33.56 24.35
N ILE A 540 -20.41 -32.67 24.96
CA ILE A 540 -19.99 -31.87 26.12
C ILE A 540 -19.95 -32.75 27.38
N SER A 541 -19.01 -32.45 28.28
CA SER A 541 -18.90 -33.12 29.56
C SER A 541 -20.19 -33.01 30.37
N PRO A 542 -20.67 -34.12 30.95
CA PRO A 542 -21.88 -34.15 31.76
C PRO A 542 -21.77 -33.33 33.05
N ALA A 543 -20.56 -32.97 33.48
CA ALA A 543 -20.33 -32.14 34.66
C ALA A 543 -20.51 -30.64 34.39
N TYR A 544 -20.59 -30.23 33.12
CA TYR A 544 -20.74 -28.82 32.74
C TYR A 544 -22.19 -28.51 32.39
N ASN A 545 -22.74 -27.46 33.00
CA ASN A 545 -24.04 -26.90 32.65
C ASN A 545 -23.81 -25.57 31.94
N VAL A 546 -24.33 -25.45 30.72
CA VAL A 546 -24.29 -24.22 29.94
C VAL A 546 -25.08 -23.14 30.68
N LYS A 547 -24.45 -21.97 30.87
CA LYS A 547 -24.96 -20.86 31.70
C LYS A 547 -25.64 -19.79 30.88
N LYS A 548 -25.22 -19.59 29.63
CA LYS A 548 -25.76 -18.58 28.71
C LYS A 548 -26.62 -19.24 27.63
N SER A 549 -27.54 -18.48 27.05
CA SER A 549 -28.30 -18.93 25.88
C SER A 549 -27.51 -18.57 24.63
N HIS A 550 -27.21 -19.57 23.80
CA HIS A 550 -26.51 -19.43 22.52
C HIS A 550 -27.48 -19.75 21.40
N VAL A 551 -27.55 -18.91 20.37
CA VAL A 551 -28.46 -19.12 19.23
C VAL A 551 -27.78 -19.97 18.15
N ASN A 552 -28.59 -20.57 17.27
CA ASN A 552 -28.09 -21.19 16.05
C ASN A 552 -27.19 -20.21 15.28
N GLY A 553 -26.03 -20.67 14.83
CA GLY A 553 -24.99 -19.83 14.20
C GLY A 553 -23.92 -19.31 15.15
N THR A 554 -24.06 -19.47 16.48
CA THR A 554 -23.02 -19.05 17.43
C THR A 554 -21.71 -19.80 17.17
N ASP A 555 -20.59 -19.08 17.17
CA ASP A 555 -19.25 -19.65 17.00
C ASP A 555 -18.89 -20.65 18.11
N VAL A 556 -18.16 -21.71 17.73
CA VAL A 556 -17.66 -22.77 18.60
C VAL A 556 -16.18 -22.97 18.26
N ALA A 557 -15.29 -22.56 19.16
CA ALA A 557 -13.85 -22.64 18.92
C ALA A 557 -13.18 -23.62 19.89
N LEU A 558 -12.16 -24.36 19.42
CA LEU A 558 -11.37 -25.26 20.25
C LEU A 558 -10.35 -24.46 21.09
N VAL A 559 -10.20 -24.81 22.36
CA VAL A 559 -9.16 -24.26 23.25
C VAL A 559 -7.87 -25.07 23.05
N SER A 560 -6.81 -24.41 22.57
CA SER A 560 -5.49 -25.04 22.35
C SER A 560 -4.75 -25.31 23.66
N GLN A 561 -4.83 -24.39 24.63
CA GLN A 561 -4.16 -24.51 25.92
C GLN A 561 -4.96 -23.85 27.05
N LYS A 562 -4.86 -24.41 28.27
CA LYS A 562 -5.45 -23.86 29.51
C LYS A 562 -4.49 -22.92 30.24
N SER A 563 -3.82 -22.08 29.47
CA SER A 563 -2.95 -21.03 29.96
C SER A 563 -3.25 -19.76 29.18
N SER A 564 -2.97 -18.63 29.82
CA SER A 564 -3.02 -17.33 29.16
C SER A 564 -2.17 -17.35 27.89
N PRO A 565 -2.59 -16.64 26.83
CA PRO A 565 -1.82 -16.57 25.61
C PRO A 565 -0.44 -15.98 25.90
N GLU A 566 0.61 -16.75 25.61
CA GLU A 566 1.98 -16.26 25.59
C GLU A 566 2.23 -15.65 24.22
N ILE A 567 2.28 -14.31 24.17
CA ILE A 567 2.56 -13.58 22.94
C ILE A 567 4.06 -13.60 22.70
N SER A 568 4.49 -14.17 21.57
CA SER A 568 5.89 -14.15 21.15
C SER A 568 6.39 -12.72 20.95
N ARG A 569 7.63 -12.47 21.40
CA ARG A 569 8.29 -11.16 21.31
C ARG A 569 8.96 -10.93 19.95
N ASP A 570 8.95 -11.91 19.07
CA ASP A 570 9.52 -11.82 17.71
C ASP A 570 8.59 -11.10 16.72
N GLY A 571 7.36 -10.80 17.14
CA GLY A 571 6.36 -10.12 16.33
C GLY A 571 5.61 -10.98 15.32
N LEU A 572 5.74 -12.31 15.39
CA LEU A 572 4.94 -13.24 14.59
C LEU A 572 3.52 -13.41 15.15
N ASP A 573 3.34 -13.24 16.46
CA ASP A 573 2.04 -13.37 17.14
C ASP A 573 1.27 -12.04 17.13
N TYR A 574 0.90 -11.53 15.95
CA TYR A 574 0.15 -10.27 15.70
C TYR A 574 -0.03 -9.31 16.90
N PRO A 575 1.04 -8.78 17.52
CA PRO A 575 0.87 -7.88 18.65
C PRO A 575 0.29 -6.56 18.14
N PHE A 576 -0.57 -5.92 18.93
CA PHE A 576 -0.93 -4.54 18.67
C PHE A 576 0.31 -3.66 18.86
N TYR A 577 0.91 -3.25 17.75
CA TYR A 577 1.95 -2.24 17.80
C TYR A 577 1.32 -0.86 17.61
N ILE A 578 1.31 -0.06 18.69
CA ILE A 578 1.25 1.40 18.55
C ILE A 578 2.62 1.82 18.04
N THR A 579 2.77 1.77 16.72
CA THR A 579 3.99 2.21 16.06
C THR A 579 3.92 3.71 15.87
N ASP A 580 4.83 4.42 16.53
CA ASP A 580 5.01 5.83 16.30
C ASP A 580 5.83 6.04 15.02
N VAL A 581 5.15 6.39 13.94
CA VAL A 581 5.80 6.76 12.66
C VAL A 581 6.75 7.95 12.81
N VAL A 582 6.57 8.77 13.85
CA VAL A 582 7.45 9.89 14.16
C VAL A 582 8.77 9.39 14.76
N SER A 583 8.74 8.37 15.62
CA SER A 583 9.94 7.77 16.21
C SER A 583 10.89 7.23 15.15
N GLY A 584 10.38 6.62 14.07
CA GLY A 584 11.22 6.16 12.96
C GLY A 584 11.96 7.29 12.27
N ARG A 585 11.29 8.43 12.05
CA ARG A 585 11.90 9.64 11.49
C ARG A 585 12.94 10.25 12.43
N ILE A 586 12.61 10.38 13.73
CA ILE A 586 13.54 10.91 14.74
C ILE A 586 14.81 10.05 14.79
N TYR A 587 14.66 8.74 14.76
CA TYR A 587 15.81 7.83 14.72
C TYR A 587 16.71 8.08 13.50
N VAL A 588 16.14 8.33 12.31
CA VAL A 588 16.93 8.70 11.12
C VAL A 588 17.68 10.00 11.36
N GLN A 589 17.02 11.00 11.93
CA GLN A 589 17.63 12.31 12.21
C GLN A 589 18.82 12.17 13.16
N ASP A 590 18.65 11.42 14.25
CA ASP A 590 19.70 11.15 15.23
C ASP A 590 20.85 10.37 14.60
N LEU A 591 20.55 9.37 13.78
CA LEU A 591 21.56 8.60 13.07
C LEU A 591 22.32 9.45 12.05
N ILE A 592 21.65 10.32 11.30
CA ILE A 592 22.30 11.24 10.37
C ILE A 592 23.19 12.23 11.13
N ASN A 593 22.71 12.77 12.25
CA ASN A 593 23.49 13.66 13.10
C ASN A 593 24.74 12.98 13.69
N SER A 594 24.67 11.69 13.99
CA SER A 594 25.81 10.94 14.55
C SER A 594 26.87 10.59 13.51
N VAL A 595 26.48 10.35 12.25
CA VAL A 595 27.42 10.05 11.16
C VAL A 595 27.93 11.29 10.43
N ALA A 596 27.25 12.43 10.57
CA ALA A 596 27.69 13.67 9.95
C ALA A 596 28.97 14.20 10.59
N ALA A 597 29.95 14.55 9.74
CA ALA A 597 31.22 15.08 10.20
C ALA A 597 31.05 16.42 10.93
N SER A 598 31.86 16.64 11.96
CA SER A 598 31.95 17.92 12.67
C SER A 598 32.19 19.07 11.69
N GLY A 599 31.33 20.09 11.73
CA GLY A 599 31.44 21.27 10.85
C GLY A 599 30.53 21.27 9.62
N ILE A 600 29.63 20.29 9.49
CA ILE A 600 28.51 20.31 8.55
C ILE A 600 27.25 20.72 9.33
N ASN A 601 26.56 21.75 8.84
CA ASN A 601 25.23 22.12 9.33
C ASN A 601 24.18 21.28 8.61
N ILE A 602 23.29 20.64 9.37
CA ILE A 602 22.21 19.82 8.84
C ILE A 602 20.89 20.52 9.14
N VAL A 603 20.07 20.68 8.11
CA VAL A 603 18.70 21.21 8.22
C VAL A 603 17.74 20.13 7.75
N PHE A 604 16.82 19.73 8.61
CA PHE A 604 15.77 18.78 8.28
C PHE A 604 14.46 19.51 7.93
N THR A 605 13.89 19.18 6.77
CA THR A 605 12.57 19.63 6.32
C THR A 605 11.63 18.45 6.32
N ILE A 606 10.51 18.55 7.05
CA ILE A 606 9.50 17.48 7.09
C ILE A 606 8.41 17.77 6.06
N LEU A 607 8.14 16.78 5.21
CA LEU A 607 7.12 16.84 4.17
C LEU A 607 5.85 16.12 4.65
N TYR A 608 4.75 16.87 4.72
CA TYR A 608 3.43 16.33 5.03
C TYR A 608 2.62 16.19 3.73
N PRO A 609 1.96 15.04 3.50
CA PRO A 609 1.22 14.79 2.26
C PRO A 609 -0.04 15.65 2.14
N SER A 610 -0.59 16.11 3.26
CA SER A 610 -1.69 17.08 3.31
C SER A 610 -1.69 17.81 4.66
N ASP A 611 -2.55 18.81 4.77
CA ASP A 611 -2.82 19.49 6.02
C ASP A 611 -3.80 18.72 6.94
N ILE A 612 -4.33 17.59 6.48
CA ILE A 612 -5.23 16.72 7.24
C ILE A 612 -4.48 16.17 8.46
N GLY A 613 -5.01 16.45 9.65
CA GLY A 613 -4.43 16.02 10.93
C GLY A 613 -3.44 17.01 11.56
N LEU A 614 -3.19 18.16 10.93
CA LEU A 614 -2.48 19.29 11.54
C LEU A 614 -3.47 20.24 12.20
N GLY A 615 -3.04 21.02 13.20
CA GLY A 615 -3.91 22.00 13.82
C GLY A 615 -4.42 23.01 12.79
N LYS A 616 -5.68 23.42 12.91
CA LYS A 616 -6.35 24.35 11.98
C LYS A 616 -6.41 23.86 10.52
N TRP A 617 -6.44 22.54 10.32
CA TRP A 617 -6.72 21.87 9.04
C TRP A 617 -7.87 22.55 8.26
N GLY A 618 -7.71 22.70 6.95
CA GLY A 618 -8.73 23.28 6.06
C GLY A 618 -8.85 24.80 6.14
N THR A 619 -7.95 25.47 6.86
CA THR A 619 -7.89 26.94 6.94
C THR A 619 -6.56 27.46 6.41
N GLN A 620 -6.51 28.75 6.05
CA GLN A 620 -5.27 29.46 5.72
C GLN A 620 -4.24 29.49 6.88
N TYR A 621 -4.67 29.13 8.09
CA TYR A 621 -3.83 29.06 9.29
C TYR A 621 -3.42 27.63 9.64
N THR A 622 -3.61 26.68 8.72
CA THR A 622 -3.19 25.31 8.95
C THR A 622 -1.75 25.27 9.43
N GLU A 623 -1.50 24.48 10.45
CA GLU A 623 -0.18 24.25 11.04
C GLU A 623 0.71 23.40 10.14
N ASN A 624 0.36 23.25 8.86
CA ASN A 624 1.32 22.88 7.83
C ASN A 624 2.46 23.91 7.87
N PRO A 625 3.67 23.55 8.30
CA PRO A 625 4.75 24.51 8.35
C PRO A 625 5.12 24.84 6.90
N GLN A 626 4.55 25.92 6.35
CA GLN A 626 5.18 26.64 5.25
C GLN A 626 6.47 27.22 5.82
N ILE A 627 7.55 26.44 5.80
CA ILE A 627 8.88 26.94 6.10
C ILE A 627 9.32 27.72 4.86
N TRP A 628 9.05 29.02 4.88
CA TRP A 628 9.75 29.97 4.04
C TRP A 628 11.23 29.94 4.44
N GLY A 629 12.10 29.79 3.46
CA GLY A 629 13.54 29.77 3.68
C GLY A 629 14.02 31.04 4.38
N GLU A 630 14.96 30.85 5.29
CA GLU A 630 16.06 31.80 5.53
C GLU A 630 17.37 31.15 5.09
#